data_AF-A0A3Q1IC77-F1
#
_entry.id   AF-A0A3Q1IC77-F1
#
_cell.length_a   1.000
_cell.length_b   1.000
_cell.length_c   1.000
_cell.angle_alpha   90.00
_cell.angle_beta   90.00
_cell.angle_gamma   90.00
#
_symmetry.space_group_name_H-M   'P 1'
#
loop_
_entity.id
_entity.type
_entity.pdbx_description
1 polymer ?
#
loop_
_entity_poly.entity_id
_entity_poly.type
_entity_poly.pdbx_seq_one_letter_code
_entity_poly.pdbx_strand_id
1 'polypeptide(L)'
;MWQKLSAVKVHISNTGKYLKVVIRHVTKLYGRNAEEVKSALLAAHPGLTVVLNPEKPRRNSFEITLLDGETSLWTGIKKGPPRKLKFPQPDVIVAALQEALKAI
;
A
#
# COMPACT_ATOMS: atom_id res chain seq x y z
N MET A 1 45.90 5.76 8.64
CA MET A 1 44.87 4.69 8.63
C MET A 1 43.50 5.34 8.80
N TRP A 2 42.82 5.64 7.69
CA TRP A 2 41.46 6.19 7.70
C TRP A 2 40.55 5.12 7.09
N GLN A 3 39.53 4.71 7.84
CA GLN A 3 38.64 3.62 7.45
C GLN A 3 37.86 4.01 6.19
N LYS A 4 37.76 3.06 5.25
CA LYS A 4 36.94 3.19 4.04
C LYS A 4 35.46 3.29 4.47
N LEU A 5 34.83 4.41 4.20
CA LEU A 5 33.37 4.48 4.22
C LEU A 5 32.85 3.69 3.02
N SER A 6 32.23 2.55 3.29
CA SER A 6 31.54 1.73 2.31
C SER A 6 30.40 2.56 1.69
N ALA A 7 30.53 2.90 0.41
CA ALA A 7 29.42 3.47 -0.35
C ALA A 7 28.29 2.44 -0.40
N VAL A 8 27.20 2.71 0.30
CA VAL A 8 25.94 1.99 0.09
C VAL A 8 25.52 2.32 -1.33
N LYS A 9 25.71 1.36 -2.25
CA LYS A 9 25.16 1.41 -3.60
C LYS A 9 23.64 1.38 -3.48
N VAL A 10 23.02 2.55 -3.39
CA VAL A 10 21.60 2.69 -3.66
C VAL A 10 21.45 2.43 -5.15
N HIS A 11 21.06 1.21 -5.52
CA HIS A 11 20.65 0.89 -6.87
C HIS A 11 19.32 1.60 -7.12
N ILE A 12 19.39 2.86 -7.56
CA ILE A 12 18.22 3.56 -8.09
C ILE A 12 18.10 3.10 -9.55
N SER A 13 17.39 1.99 -9.78
CA SER A 13 16.92 1.65 -11.12
C SER A 13 15.87 2.68 -11.50
N ASN A 14 16.30 3.68 -12.26
CA ASN A 14 15.44 4.70 -12.85
C ASN A 14 14.63 4.07 -14.00
N THR A 15 13.44 3.59 -13.68
CA THR A 15 12.34 3.41 -14.64
C THR A 15 11.15 4.27 -14.20
N GLY A 16 11.37 5.59 -14.01
CA GLY A 16 10.43 6.70 -14.25
C GLY A 16 8.96 6.69 -13.77
N LYS A 17 8.45 5.64 -13.12
CA LYS A 17 7.07 5.54 -12.62
C LYS A 17 7.09 5.64 -11.10
N TYR A 18 6.57 6.74 -10.58
CA TYR A 18 6.29 6.87 -9.16
C TYR A 18 5.14 5.94 -8.79
N LEU A 19 5.44 4.80 -8.17
CA LEU A 19 4.44 3.86 -7.68
C LEU A 19 3.66 4.51 -6.52
N LYS A 20 2.34 4.63 -6.69
CA LYS A 20 1.45 5.24 -5.72
C LYS A 20 0.33 4.29 -5.34
N VAL A 21 0.19 4.01 -4.05
CA VAL A 21 -0.94 3.28 -3.48
C VAL A 21 -1.87 4.25 -2.76
N VAL A 22 -3.17 4.10 -3.00
CA VAL A 22 -4.23 4.84 -2.31
C VAL A 22 -5.02 3.89 -1.42
N ILE A 23 -5.13 4.21 -0.14
CA ILE A 23 -5.97 3.51 0.83
C ILE A 23 -7.19 4.38 1.13
N ARG A 24 -8.37 3.92 0.71
CA ARG A 24 -9.66 4.58 0.95
C ARG A 24 -10.41 3.87 2.07
N HIS A 25 -10.80 4.58 3.11
CA HIS A 25 -11.48 4.02 4.28
C HIS A 25 -12.33 5.06 5.01
N VAL A 26 -13.44 4.63 5.63
CA VAL A 26 -14.22 5.50 6.54
C VAL A 26 -13.37 5.90 7.77
N THR A 27 -13.16 7.20 7.93
CA THR A 27 -12.00 7.81 8.61
C THR A 27 -11.76 7.40 10.07
N LYS A 28 -12.76 7.51 10.96
CA LYS A 28 -12.46 7.32 12.41
C LYS A 28 -12.31 5.86 12.84
N LEU A 29 -13.09 4.95 12.28
CA LEU A 29 -13.16 3.56 12.77
C LEU A 29 -12.15 2.64 12.08
N TYR A 30 -11.66 3.01 10.89
CA TYR A 30 -10.76 2.16 10.08
C TYR A 30 -9.34 2.70 9.98
N GLY A 31 -9.05 3.85 10.59
CA GLY A 31 -7.74 4.51 10.49
C GLY A 31 -6.59 3.63 10.97
N ARG A 32 -6.77 2.86 12.05
CA ARG A 32 -5.73 1.96 12.57
C ARG A 32 -5.35 0.88 11.55
N ASN A 33 -6.34 0.21 10.96
CA ASN A 33 -6.08 -0.80 9.92
C ASN A 33 -5.41 -0.17 8.69
N ALA A 34 -5.78 1.06 8.33
CA ALA A 34 -5.15 1.75 7.21
C ALA A 34 -3.67 2.09 7.48
N GLU A 35 -3.33 2.55 8.69
CA GLU A 35 -1.95 2.85 9.07
C GLU A 35 -1.10 1.58 9.23
N GLU A 36 -1.66 0.48 9.72
CA GLU A 36 -0.97 -0.83 9.78
C GLU A 36 -0.59 -1.30 8.37
N VAL A 37 -1.52 -1.23 7.42
CA VAL A 37 -1.25 -1.59 6.03
C VAL A 37 -0.24 -0.63 5.39
N LYS A 38 -0.38 0.68 5.61
CA LYS A 38 0.59 1.67 5.11
C LYS A 38 2.00 1.41 5.64
N SER A 39 2.13 1.10 6.92
CA SER A 39 3.42 0.80 7.54
C SER A 39 4.08 -0.44 6.91
N ALA A 40 3.31 -1.52 6.72
CA ALA A 40 3.80 -2.73 6.07
C ALA A 40 4.21 -2.49 4.60
N LEU A 41 3.42 -1.72 3.86
CA LEU A 41 3.71 -1.34 2.48
C LEU A 41 5.02 -0.53 2.37
N LEU A 42 5.22 0.47 3.22
CA LEU A 42 6.43 1.28 3.23
C LEU A 42 7.66 0.49 3.71
N ALA A 43 7.49 -0.45 4.65
CA ALA A 43 8.56 -1.34 5.07
C ALA A 43 9.01 -2.29 3.94
N ALA A 44 8.05 -2.82 3.17
CA ALA A 44 8.33 -3.72 2.05
C ALA A 44 8.84 -2.98 0.79
N HIS A 45 8.42 -1.73 0.59
CA HIS A 45 8.79 -0.91 -0.56
C HIS A 45 9.03 0.55 -0.15
N PRO A 46 10.22 0.91 0.36
CA PRO A 46 10.51 2.24 0.90
C PRO A 46 10.35 3.41 -0.09
N GLY A 47 10.41 3.15 -1.39
CA GLY A 47 10.16 4.16 -2.44
C GLY A 47 8.68 4.38 -2.77
N LEU A 48 7.76 3.68 -2.11
CA LEU A 48 6.33 3.73 -2.42
C LEU A 48 5.70 5.02 -1.89
N THR A 49 4.90 5.69 -2.71
CA THR A 49 4.01 6.73 -2.19
C THR A 49 2.71 6.10 -1.71
N VAL A 50 2.38 6.24 -0.42
CA VAL A 50 1.10 5.75 0.13
C VAL A 50 0.26 6.92 0.64
N VAL A 51 -0.94 7.09 0.09
CA VAL A 51 -1.85 8.18 0.45
C VAL A 51 -3.15 7.62 1.05
N LEU A 52 -3.59 8.20 2.16
CA LEU A 52 -4.85 7.86 2.81
C LEU A 52 -5.93 8.86 2.41
N ASN A 53 -7.07 8.38 1.91
CA ASN A 53 -8.26 9.20 1.61
C ASN A 53 -7.94 10.54 0.90
N PRO A 54 -7.28 10.55 -0.28
CA PRO A 54 -7.06 11.78 -1.04
C PRO A 54 -8.39 12.47 -1.44
N GLU A 55 -9.47 11.70 -1.47
CA GLU A 55 -10.84 12.14 -1.71
C GLU A 55 -11.77 11.58 -0.63
N LYS A 56 -12.99 12.12 -0.54
CA LYS A 56 -14.02 11.62 0.38
C LYS A 56 -14.32 10.14 0.06
N PRO A 57 -14.09 9.21 1.01
CA PRO A 57 -14.27 7.78 0.75
C PRO A 57 -15.75 7.42 0.65
N ARG A 58 -16.03 6.33 -0.08
CA ARG A 58 -17.37 5.72 -0.13
C ARG A 58 -17.79 5.25 1.27
N ARG A 59 -19.09 5.32 1.57
CA ARG A 59 -19.63 4.78 2.83
C ARG A 59 -19.29 3.30 2.98
N ASN A 60 -18.87 2.93 4.18
CA ASN A 60 -18.56 1.55 4.58
C ASN A 60 -17.48 0.83 3.75
N SER A 61 -16.63 1.57 3.03
CA SER A 61 -15.54 0.99 2.24
C SER A 61 -14.23 0.88 3.01
N PHE A 62 -13.43 -0.09 2.58
CA PHE A 62 -12.01 -0.23 2.86
C PHE A 62 -11.37 -0.79 1.58
N GLU A 63 -10.67 0.05 0.83
CA GLU A 63 -10.21 -0.23 -0.53
C GLU A 63 -8.76 0.20 -0.68
N ILE A 64 -7.98 -0.60 -1.41
CA ILE A 64 -6.56 -0.36 -1.65
C ILE A 64 -6.29 -0.53 -3.13
N THR A 65 -5.76 0.52 -3.76
CA THR A 65 -5.52 0.56 -5.20
C THR A 65 -4.09 1.01 -5.48
N LEU A 66 -3.40 0.31 -6.37
CA LEU A 66 -2.16 0.78 -7.00
C LEU A 66 -2.55 1.63 -8.22
N LEU A 67 -2.05 2.87 -8.30
CA LEU A 67 -2.42 3.81 -9.37
C LEU A 67 -1.72 3.58 -10.71
N ASP A 68 -0.97 2.48 -10.87
CA ASP A 68 -0.49 2.07 -12.18
C ASP A 68 -1.58 1.27 -12.90
N GLY A 69 -2.40 1.98 -13.70
CA GLY A 69 -3.56 1.39 -14.37
C GLY A 69 -4.75 1.05 -13.46
N GLU A 70 -4.80 1.62 -12.24
CA GLU A 70 -5.87 1.40 -11.24
C GLU A 70 -6.04 -0.07 -10.77
N THR A 71 -4.93 -0.79 -10.60
CA THR A 71 -4.94 -2.17 -10.10
C THR A 71 -5.49 -2.25 -8.65
N SER A 72 -6.60 -2.96 -8.47
CA SER A 72 -7.20 -3.21 -7.15
C SER A 72 -6.40 -4.25 -6.36
N LEU A 73 -5.78 -3.85 -5.25
CA LEU A 73 -5.09 -4.76 -4.32
C LEU A 73 -6.05 -5.37 -3.29
N TRP A 74 -7.10 -4.63 -2.90
CA TRP A 74 -8.12 -5.12 -1.97
C TRP A 74 -9.43 -4.34 -2.06
N THR A 75 -10.54 -5.05 -1.89
CA THR A 75 -11.85 -4.43 -1.60
C THR A 75 -12.57 -5.14 -0.46
N GLY A 76 -12.87 -4.37 0.59
CA GLY A 76 -13.72 -4.81 1.71
C GLY A 76 -15.21 -4.73 1.40
N ILE A 77 -15.63 -4.17 0.25
CA ILE A 77 -17.04 -3.98 -0.10
C ILE A 77 -17.75 -5.32 -0.23
N LYS A 78 -17.11 -6.28 -0.92
CA LYS A 78 -17.68 -7.61 -1.20
C LYS A 78 -17.56 -8.59 -0.01
N LYS A 79 -16.88 -8.21 1.07
CA LYS A 79 -16.56 -9.11 2.18
C LYS A 79 -17.68 -9.27 3.21
N GLY A 80 -18.82 -8.60 3.02
CA GLY A 80 -20.04 -8.78 3.81
C GLY A 80 -19.87 -8.62 5.33
N PRO A 81 -20.86 -9.06 6.12
CA PRO A 81 -20.66 -9.46 7.51
C PRO A 81 -19.92 -10.81 7.56
N PRO A 82 -19.06 -11.06 8.57
CA PRO A 82 -18.70 -10.20 9.70
C PRO A 82 -17.67 -9.10 9.36
N ARG A 83 -17.77 -7.94 10.02
CA ARG A 83 -16.99 -6.70 9.77
C ARG A 83 -15.48 -6.93 9.69
N LYS A 84 -14.93 -7.86 10.49
CA LYS A 84 -13.50 -8.19 10.52
C LYS A 84 -12.94 -8.58 9.14
N LEU A 85 -13.74 -9.21 8.28
CA LEU A 85 -13.31 -9.64 6.95
C LEU A 85 -13.15 -8.49 5.96
N LYS A 86 -13.60 -7.28 6.31
CA LYS A 86 -13.40 -6.08 5.47
C LYS A 86 -11.97 -5.59 5.50
N PHE A 87 -11.21 -5.91 6.55
CA PHE A 87 -9.83 -5.51 6.70
C PHE A 87 -8.91 -6.66 6.32
N PRO A 88 -7.96 -6.42 5.41
CA PRO A 88 -6.94 -7.40 5.10
C PRO A 88 -5.94 -7.51 6.25
N GLN A 89 -5.25 -8.64 6.32
CA GLN A 89 -3.96 -8.69 7.01
C GLN A 89 -2.92 -7.90 6.19
N PRO A 90 -1.96 -7.19 6.79
CA PRO A 90 -1.01 -6.36 6.04
C PRO A 90 -0.15 -7.15 5.05
N ASP A 91 0.26 -8.36 5.39
CA ASP A 91 1.04 -9.29 4.56
C ASP A 91 0.31 -9.67 3.26
N VAL A 92 -1.01 -9.88 3.31
CA VAL A 92 -1.86 -10.12 2.13
C VAL A 92 -1.76 -8.97 1.14
N ILE A 93 -1.67 -7.73 1.62
CA ILE A 93 -1.56 -6.54 0.76
C ILE A 93 -0.16 -6.38 0.18
N VAL A 94 0.87 -6.68 0.97
CA VAL A 94 2.26 -6.69 0.49
C VAL A 94 2.43 -7.73 -0.62
N ALA A 95 1.90 -8.95 -0.43
CA ALA A 95 1.93 -9.99 -1.45
C ALA A 95 1.17 -9.58 -2.72
N ALA A 96 -0.03 -9.00 -2.58
CA ALA A 96 -0.80 -8.50 -3.71
C ALA A 96 -0.07 -7.38 -4.48
N LEU A 97 0.62 -6.47 -3.77
CA LEU A 97 1.44 -5.44 -4.40
C LEU A 97 2.61 -6.09 -5.17
N GLN A 98 3.35 -7.00 -4.54
CA GLN A 98 4.49 -7.68 -5.19
C GLN A 98 4.05 -8.42 -6.45
N GLU A 99 2.88 -9.05 -6.44
CA GLU A 99 2.32 -9.71 -7.62
C GLU A 99 1.94 -8.70 -8.70
N ALA A 100 1.26 -7.61 -8.34
CA ALA A 100 0.90 -6.55 -9.29
C ALA A 100 2.13 -5.92 -9.96
N LEU A 101 3.23 -5.75 -9.22
CA LEU A 101 4.48 -5.19 -9.75
C LEU A 101 5.22 -6.11 -10.72
N LYS A 102 4.92 -7.41 -10.77
CA LYS A 102 5.48 -8.31 -11.80
C LYS A 102 4.82 -8.14 -13.17
N ALA A 103 3.62 -7.56 -13.21
CA ALA A 103 2.84 -7.35 -14.42
C ALA A 103 3.11 -5.99 -15.09
N ILE A 104 4.05 -5.20 -14.55
CA ILE A 104 4.44 -3.86 -14.98
C ILE A 104 5.89 -3.89 -15.46
#